data_AF-A0AAE9GX47-F1
#
_entry.id   AF-A0AAE9GX47-F1
#
_cell.length_a   1.000
_cell.length_b   1.000
_cell.length_c   1.000
_cell.angle_alpha   90.00
_cell.angle_beta   90.00
_cell.angle_gamma   90.00
#
_symmetry.space_group_name_H-M   'P 1'
#
loop_
_entity.id
_entity.type
_entity.pdbx_description
1 polymer ?
#
loop_
_entity_poly.entity_id
_entity_poly.type
_entity_poly.pdbx_seq_one_letter_code
_entity_poly.pdbx_strand_id
1 'polypeptide(L)' 'MRKLQQLNAAADLSFLKIPPGNRLEALKDNRQGQHSIRINDQWRICFIWANGHACCVEIVDYH' A
#
# COMPACT_ATOMS: atom_id res chain seq x y z
N MET A 1 -2.39 5.08 -13.87
CA MET A 1 -2.16 6.28 -13.03
C MET A 1 -3.09 6.48 -11.82
N ARG A 2 -4.05 5.58 -11.49
CA ARG A 2 -5.01 5.83 -10.39
C ARG A 2 -4.54 5.48 -8.96
N LYS A 3 -3.63 4.51 -8.78
CA LYS A 3 -3.30 3.98 -7.45
C LYS A 3 -2.45 4.91 -6.58
N LEU A 4 -1.46 5.61 -7.15
CA LEU A 4 -0.65 6.59 -6.40
C LEU A 4 -1.48 7.80 -5.96
N GLN A 5 -2.45 8.23 -6.80
CA GLN A 5 -3.38 9.29 -6.43
C GLN A 5 -4.32 8.84 -5.30
N GLN A 6 -4.79 7.59 -5.31
CA GLN A 6 -5.54 7.02 -4.19
C GLN A 6 -4.71 6.93 -2.91
N LEU A 7 -3.44 6.55 -3.02
CA LEU A 7 -2.52 6.52 -1.88
C LEU A 7 -2.35 7.92 -1.27
N ASN A 8 -2.17 8.94 -2.11
CA ASN A 8 -2.01 10.32 -1.68
C ASN A 8 -3.32 10.94 -1.14
N ALA A 9 -4.47 10.51 -1.65
CA ALA A 9 -5.78 11.01 -1.21
C ALA A 9 -6.35 10.23 0.00
N ALA A 10 -5.73 9.13 0.39
CA ALA A 10 -6.20 8.34 1.52
C ALA A 10 -5.94 9.10 2.83
N ALA A 11 -7.01 9.32 3.59
CA ALA A 11 -6.91 9.83 4.97
C ALA A 11 -6.57 8.71 5.97
N ASP A 12 -6.94 7.46 5.65
CA ASP A 12 -6.79 6.30 6.53
C ASP A 12 -6.49 5.02 5.73
N LEU A 13 -5.83 4.05 6.38
CA LEU A 13 -5.64 2.70 5.85
C LEU A 13 -6.94 2.02 5.43
N SER A 14 -8.04 2.32 6.13
CA SER A 14 -9.37 1.80 5.82
C SER A 14 -9.88 2.29 4.46
N PHE A 15 -9.52 3.51 4.04
CA PHE A 15 -9.85 4.02 2.71
C PHE A 15 -9.15 3.19 1.62
N LEU A 16 -7.91 2.76 1.87
CA LEU A 16 -7.15 1.94 0.93
C LEU A 16 -7.71 0.52 0.78
N LYS A 17 -8.58 0.05 1.69
CA LYS A 17 -9.32 -1.20 1.54
C LYS A 17 -10.47 -1.11 0.53
N ILE A 18 -10.86 0.11 0.14
CA ILE A 18 -11.99 0.37 -0.76
C ILE A 18 -11.42 1.05 -2.01
N PRO A 19 -11.38 0.42 -3.19
CA PRO A 19 -12.09 -0.80 -3.62
C PRO A 19 -11.38 -2.12 -3.26
N PRO A 20 -12.11 -3.26 -3.21
CA PRO A 20 -11.60 -4.57 -2.77
C PRO A 20 -10.40 -5.10 -3.58
N GLY A 21 -10.15 -4.54 -4.77
CA GLY A 21 -9.00 -4.87 -5.62
C GLY A 21 -7.65 -4.37 -5.10
N ASN A 22 -7.59 -3.51 -4.07
CA ASN A 22 -6.32 -3.07 -3.51
C ASN A 22 -5.60 -4.14 -2.69
N ARG A 23 -6.34 -5.13 -2.15
CA ARG A 23 -5.80 -6.25 -1.36
C ARG A 23 -4.72 -5.75 -0.39
N LEU A 24 -5.08 -4.76 0.43
CA LEU A 24 -4.18 -4.16 1.41
C LEU A 24 -3.70 -5.25 2.39
N GLU A 25 -2.40 -5.53 2.38
CA GLU A 25 -1.77 -6.54 3.23
C GLU A 25 -0.78 -5.85 4.18
N ALA A 26 -0.91 -6.10 5.48
CA ALA A 26 0.11 -5.70 6.45
C ALA A 26 1.28 -6.69 6.38
N LEU A 27 2.49 -6.18 6.14
CA LEU A 27 3.70 -6.99 6.12
C LEU A 27 4.10 -7.38 7.55
N LYS A 28 4.64 -8.59 7.68
CA LYS A 28 5.07 -9.18 8.96
C LYS A 28 6.60 -9.30 9.01
N ASP A 29 7.11 -9.79 10.13
CA ASP A 29 8.54 -10.04 10.38
C ASP A 29 9.41 -8.79 10.22
N ASN A 30 10.42 -8.83 9.34
CA ASN A 30 11.41 -7.76 9.16
C ASN A 30 10.83 -6.46 8.56
N ARG A 31 9.54 -6.47 8.18
CA ARG A 31 8.80 -5.33 7.64
C ARG A 31 7.55 -5.00 8.46
N GLN A 32 7.50 -5.37 9.74
CA GLN A 32 6.41 -4.98 10.64
C GLN A 32 6.18 -3.45 10.60
N GLY A 33 4.92 -3.05 10.46
CA GLY A 33 4.51 -1.65 10.30
C GLY A 33 4.49 -1.15 8.86
N GLN A 34 4.95 -1.95 7.90
CA GLN A 34 4.73 -1.69 6.48
C GLN A 34 3.43 -2.34 6.00
N HIS A 35 2.84 -1.71 5.00
CA HIS A 35 1.66 -2.16 4.28
C HIS A 35 2.02 -2.30 2.80
N SER A 36 1.34 -3.23 2.13
CA SER A 36 1.44 -3.39 0.69
C SER A 36 0.08 -3.33 0.01
N ILE A 37 0.04 -2.74 -1.18
CA ILE A 37 -1.14 -2.71 -2.07
C ILE A 37 -0.73 -3.33 -3.40
N ARG A 38 -1.57 -4.23 -3.90
CA ARG A 38 -1.34 -4.88 -5.19
C ARG A 38 -1.65 -3.93 -6.34
N ILE A 39 -0.71 -3.77 -7.27
CA ILE A 39 -0.96 -3.06 -8.54
C ILE A 39 -1.57 -4.04 -9.55
N ASN A 40 -0.90 -5.17 -9.75
CA ASN A 40 -1.28 -6.28 -10.65
C ASN A 40 -0.64 -7.58 -10.13
N ASP A 41 -0.59 -8.64 -10.95
CA ASP A 41 -0.08 -9.92 -10.48
C ASP A 41 1.41 -9.93 -10.11
N GLN A 42 2.19 -9.05 -10.73
CA GLN A 42 3.65 -8.96 -10.60
C GLN A 42 4.11 -7.84 -9.64
N TRP A 43 3.40 -6.71 -9.60
CA TRP A 43 3.86 -5.49 -8.93
C TRP A 43 3.05 -5.16 -7.68
N ARG A 44 3.76 -4.75 -6.62
CA ARG A 44 3.19 -4.28 -5.36
C ARG A 44 3.80 -2.95 -4.95
N ILE A 45 2.99 -2.09 -4.33
CA ILE A 45 3.45 -0.87 -3.66
C ILE A 45 3.60 -1.20 -2.18
N CYS A 46 4.79 -1.07 -1.62
CA CYS A 46 5.06 -1.14 -0.19
C CYS A 46 5.19 0.27 0.37
N PHE A 47 4.62 0.53 1.55
CA PHE A 47 4.71 1.82 2.22
C PHE A 47 4.53 1.66 3.73
N ILE A 48 5.03 2.60 4.51
CA ILE A 48 4.76 2.72 5.95
C ILE A 48 3.59 3.68 6.12
N TRP A 49 2.61 3.32 6.95
CA TRP A 49 1.54 4.25 7.30
C TRP A 49 1.88 4.96 8.61
N ALA A 50 2.09 6.27 8.55
CA ALA A 50 2.42 7.08 9.72
C ALA A 50 1.69 8.43 9.65
N ASN A 51 1.09 8.86 10.76
CA ASN A 51 0.42 10.15 10.88
C ASN A 51 -0.62 10.45 9.78
N GLY A 52 -1.37 9.44 9.31
CA GLY A 52 -2.38 9.62 8.26
C GLY A 52 -1.81 9.71 6.83
N HIS A 53 -0.52 9.43 6.65
CA HIS A 53 0.15 9.49 5.35
C HIS A 53 0.96 8.23 5.06
N ALA A 54 1.15 7.94 3.78
CA ALA A 54 2.06 6.90 3.31
C ALA A 54 3.48 7.44 3.18
N CYS A 55 4.41 6.87 3.95
CA CYS A 55 5.84 7.15 3.93
C CYS A 55 6.63 5.98 3.33
N CYS A 56 7.86 6.24 2.88
CA CYS A 56 8.76 5.20 2.33
C CYS A 56 8.07 4.34 1.26
N VAL A 57 7.43 5.00 0.28
CA VAL A 57 6.67 4.34 -0.77
C VAL A 57 7.64 3.74 -1.80
N GLU A 58 7.60 2.43 -1.96
CA GLU A 58 8.45 1.65 -2.87
C GLU A 58 7.58 0.76 -3.76
N ILE A 59 8.02 0.55 -5.00
CA ILE A 59 7.40 -0.41 -5.91
C ILE A 59 8.32 -1.63 -5.99
N VAL A 60 7.81 -2.80 -5.63
CA VAL A 60 8.55 -4.06 -5.66
C VAL A 60 7.93 -5.02 -6.68
N ASP A 61 8.79 -5.73 -7.40
CA ASP A 61 8.43 -6.88 -8.23
C ASP A 61 8.38 -8.12 -7.32
N TYR A 62 7.30 -8.89 -7.42
CA TYR A 62 7.12 -10.15 -6.73
C TYR A 62 7.17 -11.26 -7.80
N HIS A 63 8.35 -11.88 -7.95
CA HIS A 63 8.63 -13.08 -8.74
C HIS A 63 9.30 -14.13 -7.86
#